data_AF-A0A7J2NKW7-F1
#
_entry.id   AF-A0A7J2NKW7-F1
#
_cell.length_a   1.000
_cell.length_b   1.000
_cell.length_c   1.000
_cell.angle_alpha   90.00
_cell.angle_beta   90.00
_cell.angle_gamma   90.00
#
_symmetry.space_group_name_H-M   'P 1'
#
loop_
_entity.id
_entity.type
_entity.pdbx_description
1 polymer ?
#
loop_
_entity_poly.entity_id
_entity_poly.type
_entity_poly.pdbx_seq_one_letter_code
_entity_poly.pdbx_strand_id
1 'polypeptide(L)'
;MKRKTVFLTIVVLLLSLFLPSLILISEPVTATGNHYASIMYGSRWNQTVAEYEDAWAACCDIYDLFEDQMVFVPWYYFHLYDHLYNLYGSPTTQSRVRSEAAHCEYYHDYTTVFHHGHGGKWGYGDEPPWYYFYYADAPPQNPSAEKIDDWQDIRPYTIDNHHFVFLWACAQGNEVGGPLDPEDHYGHGMPWAWTKRDDLNLDGYADPDTTSYCFIGFENMSKPISEPTGNGRYKHFLVFFYYYALETQRSIKQALDKATEMVWGSSNGWHYFHQTELYNGWTEYVPGPSPPGGYYDCRMRVFGNGNNHLPRGN
;
A
#
# COMPACT_ATOMS: atom_id res chain seq x y z
N MET A 1 -43.13 -62.02 17.89
CA MET A 1 -41.83 -61.50 17.36
C MET A 1 -41.89 -60.12 16.68
N LYS A 2 -43.05 -59.44 16.52
CA LYS A 2 -43.16 -58.17 15.76
C LYS A 2 -43.08 -56.86 16.57
N ARG A 3 -43.02 -56.90 17.91
CA ARG A 3 -43.05 -55.69 18.77
C ARG A 3 -41.69 -55.05 19.05
N LYS A 4 -40.58 -55.78 18.89
CA LYS A 4 -39.23 -55.24 19.18
C LYS A 4 -38.67 -54.36 18.04
N THR A 5 -39.14 -54.53 16.82
CA THR A 5 -38.63 -53.80 15.64
C THR A 5 -39.12 -52.35 15.60
N VAL A 6 -40.36 -52.09 16.02
CA VAL A 6 -40.96 -50.73 16.00
C VAL A 6 -40.29 -49.80 17.00
N PHE A 7 -39.87 -50.33 18.17
CA PHE A 7 -39.23 -49.51 19.20
C PHE A 7 -37.82 -49.05 18.79
N LEU A 8 -37.09 -49.89 18.04
CA LEU A 8 -35.76 -49.53 17.55
C LEU A 8 -35.82 -48.45 16.46
N THR A 9 -36.83 -48.50 15.58
CA THR A 9 -37.01 -47.48 14.53
C THR A 9 -37.35 -46.11 15.10
N ILE A 10 -38.17 -46.03 16.16
CA ILE A 10 -38.53 -44.76 16.80
C ILE A 10 -37.33 -44.13 17.53
N VAL A 11 -36.49 -44.96 18.18
CA VAL A 11 -35.29 -44.46 18.87
C VAL A 11 -34.25 -43.93 17.88
N VAL A 12 -34.05 -44.60 16.73
CA VAL A 12 -33.14 -44.11 15.68
C VAL A 12 -33.64 -42.81 15.03
N LEU A 13 -34.95 -42.67 14.83
CA LEU A 13 -35.54 -41.44 14.26
C LEU A 13 -35.47 -40.25 15.24
N LEU A 14 -35.61 -40.52 16.54
CA LEU A 14 -35.45 -39.49 17.57
C LEU A 14 -33.97 -39.07 17.74
N LEU A 15 -33.02 -40.01 17.63
CA LEU A 15 -31.59 -39.69 17.65
C LEU A 15 -31.16 -38.87 16.42
N SER A 16 -31.78 -39.05 15.24
CA SER A 16 -31.52 -38.20 14.07
C SER A 16 -32.09 -36.78 14.17
N LEU A 17 -33.03 -36.53 15.10
CA LEU A 17 -33.54 -35.19 15.39
C LEU A 17 -32.68 -34.44 16.42
N PHE A 18 -31.74 -35.12 17.09
CA PHE A 18 -30.78 -34.54 18.04
C PHE A 18 -29.34 -34.53 17.53
N LEU A 19 -29.11 -34.89 16.26
CA LEU A 19 -27.88 -34.49 15.60
C LEU A 19 -28.10 -33.05 15.16
N PRO A 20 -27.57 -32.03 15.87
CA PRO A 20 -27.44 -30.73 15.23
C PRO A 20 -26.70 -31.02 13.93
N SER A 21 -27.32 -30.64 12.83
CA SER A 21 -26.61 -30.50 11.57
C SER A 21 -25.34 -29.73 11.93
N LEU A 22 -24.20 -30.42 11.95
CA LEU A 22 -22.89 -29.80 11.79
C LEU A 22 -22.92 -29.20 10.39
N ILE A 23 -23.67 -28.11 10.26
CA ILE A 23 -23.35 -27.09 9.31
C ILE A 23 -21.98 -26.65 9.83
N LEU A 24 -20.93 -27.14 9.17
CA LEU A 24 -19.69 -26.40 9.09
C LEU A 24 -20.08 -25.07 8.44
N ILE A 25 -20.62 -24.17 9.26
CA ILE A 25 -20.55 -22.75 8.99
C ILE A 25 -19.05 -22.56 9.03
N SER A 26 -18.41 -22.51 7.86
CA SER A 26 -17.17 -21.78 7.77
C SER A 26 -17.55 -20.40 8.27
N GLU A 27 -17.30 -20.12 9.55
CA GLU A 27 -17.41 -18.75 10.01
C GLU A 27 -16.52 -17.96 9.04
N PRO A 28 -17.04 -16.90 8.42
CA PRO A 28 -16.13 -15.96 7.78
C PRO A 28 -15.08 -15.67 8.83
N VAL A 29 -13.81 -15.84 8.47
CA VAL A 29 -12.69 -15.41 9.31
C VAL A 29 -12.84 -13.90 9.41
N THR A 30 -13.67 -13.43 10.34
CA THR A 30 -13.61 -12.07 10.82
C THR A 30 -12.24 -11.96 11.45
N ALA A 31 -11.37 -11.11 10.89
CA ALA A 31 -10.10 -10.77 11.47
C ALA A 31 -10.28 -10.63 12.98
N THR A 32 -9.55 -11.44 13.75
CA THR A 32 -9.65 -11.42 15.22
C THR A 32 -8.82 -10.28 15.82
N GLY A 33 -8.23 -9.42 14.97
CA GLY A 33 -7.16 -8.50 15.32
C GLY A 33 -7.67 -7.13 15.74
N ASN A 34 -7.73 -6.88 17.04
CA ASN A 34 -7.97 -5.55 17.61
C ASN A 34 -6.84 -4.53 17.34
N HIS A 35 -6.06 -4.67 16.27
CA HIS A 35 -4.82 -3.91 16.08
C HIS A 35 -4.51 -3.60 14.60
N TYR A 36 -3.79 -2.50 14.38
CA TYR A 36 -3.43 -2.01 13.05
C TYR A 36 -2.00 -2.39 12.70
N ALA A 37 -1.71 -2.46 11.39
CA ALA A 37 -0.38 -2.77 10.89
C ALA A 37 0.20 -1.61 10.05
N SER A 38 1.51 -1.47 10.09
CA SER A 38 2.25 -0.59 9.18
C SER A 38 3.56 -1.24 8.77
N ILE A 39 3.74 -1.44 7.47
CA ILE A 39 4.95 -2.04 6.92
C ILE A 39 5.61 -1.08 5.94
N MET A 40 6.89 -0.82 6.17
CA MET A 40 7.71 0.03 5.32
C MET A 40 8.74 -0.84 4.61
N TYR A 41 8.73 -0.79 3.30
CA TYR A 41 9.68 -1.49 2.44
C TYR A 41 10.59 -0.48 1.76
N GLY A 42 11.72 -0.97 1.28
CA GLY A 42 12.47 -0.20 0.31
C GLY A 42 13.73 -0.89 -0.17
N SER A 43 14.19 -0.48 -1.34
CA SER A 43 15.31 -1.08 -2.04
C SER A 43 16.39 -0.04 -2.29
N ARG A 44 17.64 -0.44 -2.13
CA ARG A 44 18.83 0.34 -2.49
C ARG A 44 19.27 0.11 -3.94
N TRP A 45 18.53 -0.73 -4.67
CA TRP A 45 18.90 -1.11 -6.02
C TRP A 45 18.93 0.11 -6.93
N ASN A 46 20.05 0.33 -7.63
CA ASN A 46 20.25 1.44 -8.57
C ASN A 46 20.09 2.86 -8.00
N GLN A 47 20.16 3.01 -6.67
CA GLN A 47 20.12 4.33 -6.02
C GLN A 47 21.51 4.89 -5.79
N THR A 48 21.60 6.21 -5.67
CA THR A 48 22.81 6.87 -5.15
C THR A 48 22.92 6.69 -3.63
N VAL A 49 24.12 6.93 -3.08
CA VAL A 49 24.34 6.88 -1.62
C VAL A 49 23.42 7.86 -0.88
N ALA A 50 23.39 9.11 -1.34
CA ALA A 50 22.53 10.14 -0.72
C ALA A 50 21.04 9.76 -0.78
N GLU A 51 20.59 9.18 -1.89
CA GLU A 51 19.20 8.75 -2.05
C GLU A 51 18.80 7.66 -1.06
N TYR A 52 19.59 6.59 -0.94
CA TYR A 52 19.20 5.53 0.00
C TYR A 52 19.38 5.96 1.47
N GLU A 53 20.31 6.87 1.78
CA GLU A 53 20.47 7.42 3.13
C GLU A 53 19.28 8.31 3.51
N ASP A 54 18.84 9.19 2.60
CA ASP A 54 17.66 10.02 2.81
C ASP A 54 16.38 9.20 2.92
N ALA A 55 16.24 8.16 2.09
CA ALA A 55 15.11 7.24 2.15
C ALA A 55 15.09 6.42 3.44
N TRP A 56 16.24 5.89 3.86
CA TRP A 56 16.36 5.19 5.14
C TRP A 56 15.97 6.10 6.30
N ALA A 57 16.48 7.33 6.32
CA ALA A 57 16.15 8.30 7.36
C ALA A 57 14.66 8.67 7.35
N ALA A 58 14.04 8.84 6.17
CA ALA A 58 12.61 9.04 6.06
C ALA A 58 11.81 7.87 6.64
N CYS A 59 12.19 6.63 6.34
CA CYS A 59 11.55 5.43 6.90
C CYS A 59 11.70 5.35 8.42
N CYS A 60 12.86 5.73 8.98
CA CYS A 60 13.03 5.81 10.43
C CYS A 60 12.11 6.88 11.05
N ASP A 61 12.11 8.10 10.49
CA ASP A 61 11.27 9.19 11.00
C ASP A 61 9.77 8.83 10.92
N ILE A 62 9.34 8.15 9.84
CA ILE A 62 7.96 7.68 9.68
C ILE A 62 7.64 6.52 10.65
N TYR A 63 8.59 5.60 10.86
CA TYR A 63 8.45 4.50 11.82
C TYR A 63 8.19 5.04 13.23
N ASP A 64 8.99 6.00 13.68
CA ASP A 64 8.85 6.61 15.00
C ASP A 64 7.46 7.26 15.16
N LEU A 65 6.92 7.91 14.10
CA LEU A 65 5.57 8.47 14.12
C LEU A 65 4.47 7.42 14.28
N PHE A 66 4.63 6.22 13.70
CA PHE A 66 3.69 5.12 13.91
C PHE A 66 3.87 4.48 15.30
N GLU A 67 5.11 4.35 15.77
CA GLU A 67 5.43 3.79 17.10
C GLU A 67 4.84 4.64 18.23
N ASP A 68 4.86 5.96 18.07
CA ASP A 68 4.30 6.94 19.01
C ASP A 68 2.76 6.89 19.12
N GLN A 69 2.07 6.17 18.22
CA GLN A 69 0.62 5.98 18.32
C GLN A 69 0.28 4.98 19.42
N MET A 70 0.12 5.47 20.64
CA MET A 70 -0.26 4.67 21.81
C MET A 70 -1.73 4.86 22.17
N VAL A 71 -2.40 3.78 22.59
CA VAL A 71 -3.76 3.85 23.17
C VAL A 71 -3.67 3.80 24.68
N PHE A 72 -4.31 4.75 25.34
CA PHE A 72 -4.45 4.72 26.80
C PHE A 72 -5.82 4.19 27.22
N VAL A 73 -5.81 3.06 27.94
CA VAL A 73 -6.99 2.58 28.68
C VAL A 73 -6.67 2.61 30.18
N PRO A 74 -7.66 2.75 31.07
CA PRO A 74 -7.38 2.70 32.50
C PRO A 74 -6.54 1.46 32.85
N TRP A 75 -5.37 1.69 33.44
CA TRP A 75 -4.42 0.67 33.93
C TRP A 75 -3.55 -0.06 32.89
N TYR A 76 -3.60 0.29 31.60
CA TYR A 76 -2.77 -0.35 30.58
C TYR A 76 -2.50 0.57 29.37
N TYR A 77 -1.31 0.43 28.77
CA TYR A 77 -0.94 1.11 27.53
C TYR A 77 -0.46 0.08 26.52
N PHE A 78 -0.78 0.30 25.25
CA PHE A 78 -0.28 -0.52 24.15
C PHE A 78 -0.11 0.33 22.89
N HIS A 79 0.77 -0.12 22.00
CA HIS A 79 0.93 0.48 20.68
C HIS A 79 -0.29 0.15 19.83
N LEU A 80 -0.85 1.16 19.19
CA LEU A 80 -1.98 0.99 18.29
C LEU A 80 -1.57 0.14 17.07
N TYR A 81 -0.37 0.41 16.57
CA TYR A 81 0.27 -0.38 15.52
C TYR A 81 1.14 -1.45 16.16
N ASP A 82 0.56 -2.60 16.47
CA ASP A 82 1.26 -3.71 17.13
C ASP A 82 2.11 -4.54 16.16
N HIS A 83 1.81 -4.44 14.87
CA HIS A 83 2.58 -5.02 13.77
C HIS A 83 3.20 -3.90 12.91
N LEU A 84 4.31 -3.38 13.42
CA LEU A 84 5.02 -2.24 12.87
C LEU A 84 6.45 -2.63 12.48
N TYR A 85 6.76 -2.61 11.18
CA TYR A 85 8.09 -2.95 10.69
C TYR A 85 8.65 -1.92 9.70
N ASN A 86 9.89 -1.50 9.95
CA ASN A 86 10.76 -0.89 8.95
C ASN A 86 11.68 -1.95 8.35
N LEU A 87 11.33 -2.42 7.15
CA LEU A 87 12.05 -3.44 6.40
C LEU A 87 12.93 -2.85 5.30
N TYR A 88 13.16 -1.53 5.30
CA TYR A 88 13.97 -0.87 4.26
C TYR A 88 15.37 -1.50 4.13
N GLY A 89 15.83 -1.69 2.89
CA GLY A 89 17.11 -2.31 2.59
C GLY A 89 17.01 -3.83 2.62
N SER A 90 18.06 -4.53 3.07
CA SER A 90 18.17 -5.99 2.91
C SER A 90 17.00 -6.84 3.42
N PRO A 91 16.16 -6.41 4.38
CA PRO A 91 14.95 -7.13 4.74
C PRO A 91 13.82 -7.08 3.68
N THR A 92 13.83 -6.13 2.75
CA THR A 92 12.85 -6.04 1.66
C THR A 92 13.18 -7.07 0.58
N THR A 93 12.69 -8.30 0.77
CA THR A 93 12.76 -9.39 -0.21
C THR A 93 11.39 -9.71 -0.78
N GLN A 94 11.32 -10.35 -1.95
CA GLN A 94 10.05 -10.81 -2.52
C GLN A 94 9.28 -11.72 -1.54
N SER A 95 9.98 -12.67 -0.92
CA SER A 95 9.39 -13.58 0.06
C SER A 95 8.82 -12.84 1.28
N ARG A 96 9.52 -11.80 1.77
CA ARG A 96 9.09 -11.03 2.93
C ARG A 96 7.86 -10.21 2.62
N VAL A 97 7.82 -9.53 1.47
CA VAL A 97 6.63 -8.77 1.05
C VAL A 97 5.41 -9.67 0.95
N ARG A 98 5.52 -10.82 0.26
CA ARG A 98 4.42 -11.80 0.16
C ARG A 98 3.93 -12.26 1.53
N SER A 99 4.85 -12.59 2.45
CA SER A 99 4.48 -13.08 3.77
C SER A 99 3.83 -12.01 4.65
N GLU A 100 4.31 -10.77 4.59
CA GLU A 100 3.77 -9.67 5.39
C GLU A 100 2.42 -9.19 4.86
N ALA A 101 2.24 -9.13 3.53
CA ALA A 101 0.96 -8.83 2.91
C ALA A 101 -0.10 -9.85 3.36
N ALA A 102 0.20 -11.15 3.27
CA ALA A 102 -0.71 -12.19 3.74
C ALA A 102 -0.96 -12.10 5.25
N HIS A 103 0.08 -11.88 6.07
CA HIS A 103 -0.08 -11.74 7.52
C HIS A 103 -1.03 -10.58 7.87
N CYS A 104 -0.85 -9.44 7.21
CA CYS A 104 -1.69 -8.26 7.37
C CYS A 104 -3.16 -8.56 7.10
N GLU A 105 -3.50 -9.29 6.03
CA GLU A 105 -4.88 -9.68 5.72
C GLU A 105 -5.52 -10.59 6.78
N TYR A 106 -4.75 -11.47 7.42
CA TYR A 106 -5.31 -12.44 8.37
C TYR A 106 -5.42 -11.93 9.80
N TYR A 107 -4.58 -10.97 10.20
CA TYR A 107 -4.38 -10.66 11.62
C TYR A 107 -4.63 -9.21 12.01
N HIS A 108 -4.94 -8.32 11.07
CA HIS A 108 -5.15 -6.89 11.34
C HIS A 108 -6.47 -6.41 10.71
N ASP A 109 -6.98 -5.28 11.20
CA ASP A 109 -8.20 -4.64 10.67
C ASP A 109 -7.91 -3.42 9.79
N TYR A 110 -6.65 -2.96 9.81
CA TYR A 110 -6.22 -1.83 8.99
C TYR A 110 -4.72 -1.94 8.74
N THR A 111 -4.32 -2.03 7.47
CA THR A 111 -2.91 -2.06 7.10
C THR A 111 -2.53 -0.84 6.29
N THR A 112 -1.40 -0.24 6.68
CA THR A 112 -0.69 0.75 5.87
C THR A 112 0.57 0.16 5.25
N VAL A 113 0.88 0.56 4.03
CA VAL A 113 2.12 0.18 3.35
C VAL A 113 2.82 1.41 2.82
N PHE A 114 4.12 1.50 3.07
CA PHE A 114 5.01 2.43 2.41
C PHE A 114 6.08 1.66 1.65
N HIS A 115 6.43 2.11 0.44
CA HIS A 115 7.60 1.60 -0.27
C HIS A 115 8.38 2.77 -0.88
N HIS A 116 9.71 2.75 -0.73
CA HIS A 116 10.60 3.61 -1.51
C HIS A 116 11.60 2.77 -2.30
N GLY A 117 11.70 3.04 -3.60
CA GLY A 117 12.60 2.29 -4.47
C GLY A 117 12.43 2.65 -5.93
N HIS A 118 13.09 1.89 -6.78
CA HIS A 118 12.77 1.90 -8.20
C HIS A 118 11.68 0.88 -8.51
N GLY A 119 10.98 1.13 -9.60
CA GLY A 119 10.01 0.23 -10.17
C GLY A 119 9.79 0.53 -11.63
N GLY A 120 8.77 -0.06 -12.20
CA GLY A 120 8.38 0.21 -13.57
C GLY A 120 7.21 -0.65 -14.00
N LYS A 121 6.99 -0.61 -15.31
CA LYS A 121 6.04 -1.44 -16.03
C LYS A 121 6.82 -2.38 -16.96
N TRP A 122 6.53 -3.69 -16.90
CA TRP A 122 7.04 -4.67 -17.86
C TRP A 122 5.89 -5.20 -18.71
N GLY A 123 5.96 -5.01 -20.01
CA GLY A 123 5.31 -5.85 -21.02
C GLY A 123 5.84 -5.45 -22.41
N TYR A 124 5.67 -6.30 -23.42
CA TYR A 124 6.09 -5.98 -24.79
C TYR A 124 4.96 -5.26 -25.54
N GLY A 125 5.14 -3.96 -25.84
CA GLY A 125 4.22 -3.17 -26.68
C GLY A 125 3.26 -2.25 -25.91
N ASP A 126 2.09 -2.00 -26.50
CA ASP A 126 0.92 -1.34 -25.89
C ASP A 126 -0.31 -2.26 -25.75
N GLU A 127 -0.20 -3.57 -26.06
CA GLU A 127 -1.19 -4.61 -25.69
C GLU A 127 -0.82 -5.60 -24.54
N PRO A 128 -1.71 -5.84 -23.55
CA PRO A 128 -1.48 -6.70 -22.37
C PRO A 128 -0.99 -8.13 -22.69
N PRO A 129 -0.38 -8.85 -21.73
CA PRO A 129 -0.25 -8.51 -20.31
C PRO A 129 0.97 -7.61 -19.99
N TRP A 130 0.72 -6.54 -19.25
CA TRP A 130 1.76 -5.80 -18.50
C TRP A 130 1.70 -6.19 -17.04
N TYR A 131 2.84 -6.05 -16.38
CA TYR A 131 2.95 -6.13 -14.93
C TYR A 131 3.62 -4.88 -14.41
N TYR A 132 3.08 -4.31 -13.35
CA TYR A 132 3.78 -3.31 -12.57
C TYR A 132 4.65 -4.01 -11.55
N PHE A 133 5.84 -3.47 -11.32
CA PHE A 133 6.74 -4.02 -10.32
C PHE A 133 7.53 -2.92 -9.63
N TYR A 134 7.96 -3.20 -8.41
CA TYR A 134 9.07 -2.51 -7.76
C TYR A 134 10.14 -3.52 -7.37
N TYR A 135 11.34 -3.04 -7.08
CA TYR A 135 12.47 -3.93 -6.78
C TYR A 135 12.53 -4.28 -5.30
N ALA A 136 12.87 -5.53 -5.02
CA ALA A 136 13.44 -5.93 -3.74
C ALA A 136 14.81 -5.26 -3.55
N ASP A 137 15.33 -5.28 -2.33
CA ASP A 137 16.68 -4.76 -2.07
C ASP A 137 17.74 -5.60 -2.80
N ALA A 138 18.66 -4.89 -3.42
CA ALA A 138 19.83 -5.46 -4.04
C ALA A 138 20.96 -4.42 -4.02
N PRO A 139 22.23 -4.86 -4.11
CA PRO A 139 23.33 -3.94 -4.30
C PRO A 139 23.09 -3.02 -5.50
N PRO A 140 23.60 -1.77 -5.46
CA PRO A 140 23.57 -0.88 -6.61
C PRO A 140 24.09 -1.58 -7.88
N GLN A 141 23.43 -1.33 -9.01
CA GLN A 141 23.77 -1.89 -10.33
C GLN A 141 23.68 -3.43 -10.47
N ASN A 142 23.04 -4.16 -9.55
CA ASN A 142 22.79 -5.59 -9.73
C ASN A 142 21.79 -5.85 -10.88
N PRO A 143 22.16 -6.46 -12.02
CA PRO A 143 21.22 -6.67 -13.13
C PRO A 143 20.08 -7.67 -12.81
N SER A 144 20.21 -8.43 -11.72
CA SER A 144 19.30 -9.51 -11.33
C SER A 144 18.54 -9.21 -10.03
N ALA A 145 18.24 -7.93 -9.75
CA ALA A 145 17.41 -7.59 -8.61
C ALA A 145 16.02 -8.24 -8.73
N GLU A 146 15.58 -8.88 -7.66
CA GLU A 146 14.25 -9.51 -7.61
C GLU A 146 13.19 -8.43 -7.79
N LYS A 147 12.17 -8.77 -8.57
CA LYS A 147 11.01 -7.92 -8.79
C LYS A 147 9.89 -8.38 -7.88
N ILE A 148 9.12 -7.41 -7.42
CA ILE A 148 7.91 -7.62 -6.64
C ILE A 148 6.79 -7.05 -7.50
N ASP A 149 6.08 -7.93 -8.19
CA ASP A 149 5.06 -7.56 -9.16
C ASP A 149 3.63 -7.64 -8.61
N ASP A 150 2.75 -6.86 -9.23
CA ASP A 150 1.34 -6.75 -8.88
C ASP A 150 0.62 -8.12 -8.93
N TRP A 151 0.91 -8.94 -9.93
CA TRP A 151 0.15 -10.15 -10.26
C TRP A 151 0.55 -11.40 -9.46
N GLN A 152 1.83 -11.66 -9.32
CA GLN A 152 2.39 -12.86 -8.70
C GLN A 152 2.78 -12.64 -7.24
N ASP A 153 3.14 -11.40 -6.87
CA ASP A 153 3.75 -11.13 -5.56
C ASP A 153 2.84 -10.39 -4.59
N ILE A 154 1.96 -9.52 -5.10
CA ILE A 154 1.05 -8.77 -4.24
C ILE A 154 -0.34 -9.38 -4.28
N ARG A 155 -0.96 -9.46 -5.46
CA ARG A 155 -2.35 -9.87 -5.60
C ARG A 155 -2.67 -11.23 -4.93
N PRO A 156 -1.88 -12.31 -5.04
CA PRO A 156 -2.27 -13.58 -4.43
C PRO A 156 -2.26 -13.55 -2.89
N TYR A 157 -1.68 -12.49 -2.29
CA TYR A 157 -1.43 -12.36 -0.86
C TYR A 157 -2.21 -11.22 -0.20
N THR A 158 -3.05 -10.52 -0.97
CA THR A 158 -3.96 -9.46 -0.50
C THR A 158 -5.42 -9.88 -0.68
N ILE A 159 -6.35 -9.31 0.11
CA ILE A 159 -7.80 -9.61 0.09
C ILE A 159 -8.63 -8.32 0.19
N ASP A 160 -8.54 -7.54 1.25
CA ASP A 160 -9.25 -6.25 1.34
C ASP A 160 -8.80 -5.40 2.55
N ASN A 161 -7.58 -5.59 3.07
CA ASN A 161 -7.17 -4.96 4.33
C ASN A 161 -6.10 -3.86 4.22
N HIS A 162 -5.60 -3.61 3.02
CA HIS A 162 -4.57 -2.59 2.77
C HIS A 162 -5.22 -1.23 2.45
N HIS A 163 -5.74 -0.56 3.48
CA HIS A 163 -6.53 0.66 3.37
C HIS A 163 -5.74 1.92 2.98
N PHE A 164 -4.44 1.96 3.27
CA PHE A 164 -3.59 3.06 2.80
C PHE A 164 -2.25 2.55 2.30
N VAL A 165 -1.97 2.77 1.01
CA VAL A 165 -0.73 2.34 0.38
C VAL A 165 -0.07 3.52 -0.31
N PHE A 166 1.20 3.77 -0.01
CA PHE A 166 2.00 4.81 -0.65
C PHE A 166 3.28 4.21 -1.23
N LEU A 167 3.30 4.04 -2.56
CA LEU A 167 4.47 3.55 -3.29
C LEU A 167 5.22 4.72 -3.96
N TRP A 168 6.34 5.12 -3.36
CA TRP A 168 7.29 6.05 -3.94
C TRP A 168 8.24 5.33 -4.89
N ALA A 169 7.72 4.92 -6.04
CA ALA A 169 8.47 4.30 -7.12
C ALA A 169 7.82 4.60 -8.48
N CYS A 170 8.60 4.50 -9.56
CA CYS A 170 8.15 4.76 -10.92
C CYS A 170 6.98 3.86 -11.34
N ALA A 171 6.03 4.42 -12.08
CA ALA A 171 4.90 3.77 -12.76
C ALA A 171 3.86 3.07 -11.87
N GLN A 172 4.00 3.14 -10.54
CA GLN A 172 3.08 2.46 -9.62
C GLN A 172 1.69 3.11 -9.56
N GLY A 173 1.55 4.32 -10.12
CA GLY A 173 0.31 5.09 -10.21
C GLY A 173 -0.17 5.30 -11.65
N ASN A 174 0.30 4.54 -12.63
CA ASN A 174 -0.13 4.71 -14.04
C ASN A 174 -1.63 4.48 -14.22
N GLU A 175 -2.19 3.51 -13.50
CA GLU A 175 -3.60 3.14 -13.56
C GLU A 175 -4.00 2.48 -12.24
N VAL A 176 -5.30 2.52 -11.92
CA VAL A 176 -5.86 1.71 -10.84
C VAL A 176 -5.67 0.23 -11.16
N GLY A 177 -5.93 -0.12 -12.43
CA GLY A 177 -5.84 -1.48 -12.94
C GLY A 177 -7.15 -2.24 -12.74
N GLY A 178 -7.05 -3.57 -12.64
CA GLY A 178 -8.22 -4.45 -12.53
C GLY A 178 -8.07 -5.72 -13.36
N PRO A 179 -9.11 -6.58 -13.40
CA PRO A 179 -9.12 -7.76 -14.25
C PRO A 179 -9.09 -7.37 -15.74
N LEU A 180 -8.20 -8.00 -16.51
CA LEU A 180 -8.08 -7.83 -17.96
C LEU A 180 -9.15 -8.61 -18.73
N ASP A 181 -9.64 -9.71 -18.14
CA ASP A 181 -10.70 -10.56 -18.69
C ASP A 181 -11.62 -10.99 -17.54
N PRO A 182 -12.97 -10.92 -17.69
CA PRO A 182 -13.91 -11.45 -16.70
C PRO A 182 -13.76 -12.96 -16.40
N GLU A 183 -13.29 -13.75 -17.37
CA GLU A 183 -13.09 -15.19 -17.25
C GLU A 183 -11.64 -15.54 -16.82
N ASP A 184 -10.68 -14.73 -17.25
CA ASP A 184 -9.26 -14.96 -17.04
C ASP A 184 -8.77 -14.12 -15.85
N HIS A 185 -8.28 -14.78 -14.82
CA HIS A 185 -8.07 -14.16 -13.51
C HIS A 185 -6.98 -13.07 -13.51
N TYR A 186 -6.29 -12.87 -14.64
CA TYR A 186 -5.25 -11.88 -14.85
C TYR A 186 -5.79 -10.48 -14.61
N GLY A 187 -5.16 -9.77 -13.69
CA GLY A 187 -5.32 -8.33 -13.60
C GLY A 187 -3.99 -7.68 -13.31
N HIS A 188 -3.97 -6.36 -13.45
CA HIS A 188 -2.78 -5.54 -13.38
C HIS A 188 -3.08 -4.30 -12.53
N GLY A 189 -2.04 -3.54 -12.22
CA GLY A 189 -2.12 -2.30 -11.46
C GLY A 189 -1.83 -2.52 -9.98
N MET A 190 -0.82 -1.79 -9.49
CA MET A 190 -0.48 -1.80 -8.07
C MET A 190 -1.62 -1.33 -7.15
N PRO A 191 -2.44 -0.32 -7.51
CA PRO A 191 -3.58 0.06 -6.68
C PRO A 191 -4.55 -1.10 -6.50
N TRP A 192 -4.97 -1.75 -7.59
CA TRP A 192 -5.85 -2.92 -7.51
C TRP A 192 -5.19 -4.11 -6.80
N ALA A 193 -3.92 -4.41 -7.08
CA ALA A 193 -3.23 -5.53 -6.45
C ALA A 193 -3.16 -5.39 -4.93
N TRP A 194 -2.89 -4.20 -4.41
CA TRP A 194 -2.87 -3.95 -2.97
C TRP A 194 -4.26 -3.87 -2.35
N THR A 195 -5.17 -3.11 -2.96
CA THR A 195 -6.46 -2.75 -2.33
C THR A 195 -7.61 -3.69 -2.68
N LYS A 196 -7.47 -4.51 -3.72
CA LYS A 196 -8.58 -5.25 -4.38
C LYS A 196 -9.71 -4.40 -4.92
N ARG A 197 -9.46 -3.12 -5.16
CA ARG A 197 -10.42 -2.18 -5.73
C ARG A 197 -10.00 -1.80 -7.15
N ASP A 198 -10.87 -2.04 -8.11
CA ASP A 198 -10.75 -1.56 -9.49
C ASP A 198 -11.61 -0.31 -9.74
N ASP A 199 -12.33 0.15 -8.71
CA ASP A 199 -13.28 1.25 -8.76
C ASP A 199 -12.86 2.48 -7.94
N LEU A 200 -11.58 2.57 -7.56
CA LEU A 200 -11.02 3.74 -6.88
C LEU A 200 -11.16 5.00 -7.75
N ASN A 201 -11.50 6.15 -7.14
CA ASN A 201 -11.50 7.41 -7.88
C ASN A 201 -10.09 7.73 -8.43
N LEU A 202 -10.01 8.22 -9.67
CA LEU A 202 -8.75 8.51 -10.35
C LEU A 202 -8.02 9.77 -9.86
N ASP A 203 -8.72 10.65 -9.14
CA ASP A 203 -8.20 11.84 -8.45
C ASP A 203 -8.86 11.95 -7.06
N GLY A 204 -8.52 11.01 -6.18
CA GLY A 204 -9.01 10.97 -4.81
C GLY A 204 -8.60 12.19 -3.97
N TYR A 205 -7.66 13.01 -4.43
CA TYR A 205 -7.33 14.29 -3.79
C TYR A 205 -8.41 15.34 -4.05
N ALA A 206 -8.82 15.54 -5.32
CA ALA A 206 -9.80 16.54 -5.69
C ALA A 206 -11.25 16.04 -5.54
N ASP A 207 -11.49 14.78 -5.85
CA ASP A 207 -12.79 14.11 -5.85
C ASP A 207 -12.72 12.77 -5.08
N PRO A 208 -12.54 12.80 -3.75
CA PRO A 208 -12.44 11.60 -2.92
C PRO A 208 -13.72 10.76 -3.03
N ASP A 209 -13.56 9.45 -3.27
CA ASP A 209 -14.70 8.52 -3.14
C ASP A 209 -15.07 8.23 -1.68
N THR A 210 -16.06 7.37 -1.48
CA THR A 210 -16.59 7.01 -0.16
C THR A 210 -15.99 5.74 0.43
N THR A 211 -15.03 5.11 -0.24
CA THR A 211 -14.40 3.88 0.25
C THR A 211 -13.44 4.19 1.40
N SER A 212 -12.94 3.18 2.10
CA SER A 212 -11.88 3.33 3.11
C SER A 212 -10.47 3.16 2.53
N TYR A 213 -10.33 3.11 1.20
CA TYR A 213 -9.05 2.86 0.54
C TYR A 213 -8.49 4.13 -0.07
N CYS A 214 -7.20 4.34 0.11
CA CYS A 214 -6.46 5.38 -0.58
C CYS A 214 -5.11 4.83 -1.03
N PHE A 215 -4.78 5.01 -2.30
CA PHE A 215 -3.51 4.61 -2.85
C PHE A 215 -2.78 5.83 -3.40
N ILE A 216 -1.49 5.97 -3.11
CA ILE A 216 -0.63 7.00 -3.66
C ILE A 216 0.52 6.34 -4.42
N GLY A 217 0.74 6.75 -5.66
CA GLY A 217 1.86 6.29 -6.48
C GLY A 217 2.21 7.29 -7.57
N PHE A 218 3.13 6.93 -8.48
CA PHE A 218 3.56 7.81 -9.55
C PHE A 218 3.15 7.29 -10.93
N GLU A 219 2.60 8.19 -11.73
CA GLU A 219 2.49 8.02 -13.19
C GLU A 219 3.88 8.22 -13.81
N ASN A 220 4.32 7.26 -14.60
CA ASN A 220 5.61 7.16 -15.27
C ASN A 220 6.81 7.22 -14.31
N MET A 221 7.46 8.36 -14.13
CA MET A 221 8.66 8.46 -13.29
C MET A 221 8.32 9.04 -11.92
N SER A 222 8.95 8.53 -10.86
CA SER A 222 8.94 9.18 -9.55
C SER A 222 10.12 10.13 -9.43
N LYS A 223 9.98 11.19 -8.62
CA LYS A 223 11.13 12.02 -8.24
C LYS A 223 12.06 11.27 -7.29
N PRO A 224 13.38 11.37 -7.41
CA PRO A 224 14.27 10.82 -6.41
C PRO A 224 14.08 11.56 -5.08
N ILE A 225 14.04 10.85 -3.96
CA ILE A 225 13.77 11.47 -2.66
C ILE A 225 14.83 12.51 -2.26
N SER A 226 16.06 12.34 -2.76
CA SER A 226 17.21 13.21 -2.56
C SER A 226 17.38 14.28 -3.65
N GLU A 227 16.42 14.46 -4.56
CA GLU A 227 16.56 15.33 -5.73
C GLU A 227 17.03 16.74 -5.36
N PRO A 228 18.28 17.13 -5.71
CA PRO A 228 18.80 18.44 -5.35
C PRO A 228 18.13 19.56 -6.17
N THR A 229 17.72 19.24 -7.40
CA THR A 229 17.08 20.14 -8.36
C THR A 229 15.55 20.08 -8.24
N GLY A 230 15.03 20.43 -7.07
CA GLY A 230 13.60 20.46 -6.75
C GLY A 230 13.33 21.06 -5.36
N ASN A 231 14.31 21.80 -4.84
CA ASN A 231 14.50 22.19 -3.45
C ASN A 231 14.98 21.09 -2.48
N GLY A 232 15.22 19.84 -2.89
CA GLY A 232 15.85 18.83 -2.01
C GLY A 232 15.04 18.44 -0.77
N ARG A 233 13.71 18.51 -0.85
CA ARG A 233 12.84 18.40 0.32
C ARG A 233 11.79 17.28 0.24
N TYR A 234 11.88 16.35 -0.71
CA TYR A 234 10.90 15.26 -0.81
C TYR A 234 10.93 14.32 0.39
N LYS A 235 12.11 14.06 0.97
CA LYS A 235 12.22 13.43 2.30
C LYS A 235 11.34 14.15 3.33
N HIS A 236 11.47 15.47 3.43
CA HIS A 236 10.75 16.25 4.44
C HIS A 236 9.26 16.29 4.15
N PHE A 237 8.87 16.34 2.87
CA PHE A 237 7.48 16.24 2.44
C PHE A 237 6.86 14.94 2.93
N LEU A 238 7.54 13.81 2.74
CA LEU A 238 7.09 12.50 3.22
C LEU A 238 6.92 12.47 4.75
N VAL A 239 7.94 12.91 5.49
CA VAL A 239 7.90 12.93 6.96
C VAL A 239 6.78 13.85 7.46
N PHE A 240 6.63 15.06 6.90
CA PHE A 240 5.53 15.96 7.27
C PHE A 240 4.17 15.41 6.89
N PHE A 241 4.04 14.73 5.75
CA PHE A 241 2.79 14.07 5.36
C PHE A 241 2.35 13.07 6.44
N TYR A 242 3.21 12.14 6.84
CA TYR A 242 2.89 11.17 7.89
C TYR A 242 2.68 11.84 9.25
N TYR A 243 3.46 12.87 9.59
CA TYR A 243 3.24 13.65 10.81
C TYR A 243 1.83 14.23 10.86
N TYR A 244 1.39 14.92 9.80
CA TYR A 244 0.06 15.51 9.80
C TYR A 244 -1.06 14.47 9.74
N ALA A 245 -0.85 13.37 9.02
CA ALA A 245 -1.81 12.27 8.94
C ALA A 245 -2.00 11.58 10.31
N LEU A 246 -0.92 11.28 11.03
CA LEU A 246 -0.96 10.56 12.31
C LEU A 246 -1.17 11.53 13.48
N GLU A 247 -0.23 12.46 13.73
CA GLU A 247 -0.19 13.29 14.94
C GLU A 247 -1.28 14.36 15.00
N THR A 248 -1.70 14.88 13.85
CA THR A 248 -2.73 15.92 13.80
C THR A 248 -4.06 15.42 13.25
N GLN A 249 -4.15 14.12 12.95
CA GLN A 249 -5.36 13.45 12.46
C GLN A 249 -6.00 14.18 11.28
N ARG A 250 -5.16 14.56 10.31
CA ARG A 250 -5.62 15.12 9.05
C ARG A 250 -6.00 13.98 8.12
N SER A 251 -7.03 14.21 7.31
CA SER A 251 -7.27 13.36 6.14
C SER A 251 -6.03 13.32 5.25
N ILE A 252 -5.87 12.28 4.44
CA ILE A 252 -4.75 12.15 3.49
C ILE A 252 -4.57 13.43 2.66
N LYS A 253 -5.66 13.97 2.11
CA LYS A 253 -5.67 15.23 1.35
C LYS A 253 -5.12 16.41 2.16
N GLN A 254 -5.63 16.60 3.37
CA GLN A 254 -5.20 17.70 4.24
C GLN A 254 -3.75 17.53 4.72
N ALA A 255 -3.31 16.29 4.93
CA ALA A 255 -1.93 15.98 5.27
C ALA A 255 -0.98 16.32 4.11
N LEU A 256 -1.35 16.02 2.86
CA LEU A 256 -0.62 16.43 1.67
C LEU A 256 -0.53 17.96 1.53
N ASP A 257 -1.63 18.68 1.79
CA ASP A 257 -1.64 20.15 1.80
C ASP A 257 -0.69 20.71 2.86
N LYS A 258 -0.72 20.16 4.08
CA LYS A 258 0.14 20.63 5.17
C LYS A 258 1.60 20.29 4.96
N ALA A 259 1.92 19.11 4.44
CA ALA A 259 3.26 18.76 4.03
C ALA A 259 3.77 19.73 2.94
N THR A 260 2.91 20.09 1.99
CA THR A 260 3.23 21.07 0.95
C THR A 260 3.56 22.44 1.54
N GLU A 261 2.70 22.95 2.43
CA GLU A 261 2.90 24.22 3.11
C GLU A 261 4.21 24.26 3.91
N MET A 262 4.52 23.19 4.64
CA MET A 262 5.74 23.13 5.45
C MET A 262 7.01 23.11 4.60
N VAL A 263 6.96 22.44 3.46
CA VAL A 263 8.13 22.26 2.61
C VAL A 263 8.36 23.43 1.67
N TRP A 264 7.30 23.94 1.02
CA TRP A 264 7.41 24.93 -0.05
C TRP A 264 6.68 26.24 0.24
N GLY A 265 5.92 26.36 1.33
CA GLY A 265 5.14 27.56 1.63
C GLY A 265 6.00 28.82 1.77
N SER A 266 7.17 28.71 2.42
CA SER A 266 8.09 29.85 2.59
C SER A 266 8.91 30.19 1.34
N SER A 267 9.18 29.21 0.47
CA SER A 267 10.03 29.42 -0.71
C SER A 267 9.24 29.79 -1.95
N ASN A 268 8.08 29.15 -2.16
CA ASN A 268 7.30 29.23 -3.39
C ASN A 268 5.86 29.71 -3.16
N GLY A 269 5.43 29.91 -1.91
CA GLY A 269 4.05 30.31 -1.58
C GLY A 269 3.02 29.21 -1.82
N TRP A 270 3.44 27.94 -1.88
CA TRP A 270 2.53 26.81 -2.05
C TRP A 270 1.99 26.36 -0.70
N HIS A 271 0.67 26.32 -0.58
CA HIS A 271 -0.05 25.91 0.63
C HIS A 271 -0.91 24.65 0.41
N TYR A 272 -1.11 24.25 -0.85
CA TYR A 272 -1.95 23.11 -1.22
C TYR A 272 -1.21 22.18 -2.17
N PHE A 273 -1.41 20.88 -2.01
CA PHE A 273 -0.75 19.85 -2.82
C PHE A 273 -0.98 20.03 -4.31
N HIS A 274 -2.18 20.47 -4.71
CA HIS A 274 -2.51 20.75 -6.11
C HIS A 274 -1.71 21.90 -6.75
N GLN A 275 -0.91 22.63 -5.98
CA GLN A 275 -0.02 23.68 -6.48
C GLN A 275 1.38 23.16 -6.79
N THR A 276 1.72 21.95 -6.35
CA THR A 276 3.06 21.36 -6.50
C THR A 276 3.25 20.74 -7.87
N GLU A 277 4.52 20.53 -8.26
CA GLU A 277 4.85 19.70 -9.42
C GLU A 277 4.48 18.24 -9.22
N LEU A 278 4.41 17.75 -7.98
CA LEU A 278 3.98 16.38 -7.71
C LEU A 278 2.54 16.16 -8.17
N TYR A 279 1.63 17.12 -7.98
CA TYR A 279 0.24 16.99 -8.45
C TYR A 279 0.07 17.40 -9.92
N ASN A 280 0.59 18.57 -10.31
CA ASN A 280 0.40 19.09 -11.68
C ASN A 280 1.21 18.32 -12.73
N GLY A 281 2.26 17.65 -12.27
CA GLY A 281 3.18 16.88 -13.09
C GLY A 281 4.37 17.66 -13.60
N TRP A 282 5.29 16.91 -14.17
CA TRP A 282 6.50 17.38 -14.85
C TRP A 282 6.80 16.46 -16.04
N THR A 283 7.62 16.93 -16.97
CA THR A 283 8.08 16.09 -18.07
C THR A 283 9.50 15.60 -17.79
N GLU A 284 9.72 14.30 -17.79
CA GLU A 284 11.02 13.66 -17.56
C GLU A 284 11.55 13.03 -18.84
N TYR A 285 12.81 13.28 -19.19
CA TYR A 285 13.46 12.59 -20.30
C TYR A 285 14.17 11.34 -19.79
N VAL A 286 13.72 10.18 -20.24
CA VAL A 286 14.31 8.90 -19.83
C VAL A 286 15.20 8.40 -20.97
N PRO A 287 16.53 8.28 -20.76
CA PRO A 287 17.40 7.69 -21.75
C PRO A 287 17.25 6.17 -21.72
N GLY A 288 17.00 5.53 -22.87
CA GLY A 288 17.09 4.07 -22.91
C GLY A 288 16.40 3.39 -24.08
N PRO A 289 16.59 2.06 -24.20
CA PRO A 289 15.82 1.22 -25.12
C PRO A 289 14.51 0.69 -24.50
N SER A 290 14.38 0.66 -23.16
CA SER A 290 13.18 0.21 -22.45
C SER A 290 13.10 0.84 -21.03
N PRO A 291 12.07 1.66 -20.73
CA PRO A 291 11.05 2.09 -21.69
C PRO A 291 11.71 2.88 -22.83
N PRO A 292 11.11 2.92 -24.04
CA PRO A 292 11.72 3.56 -25.21
C PRO A 292 12.14 4.98 -24.88
N GLY A 293 13.37 5.36 -25.19
CA GLY A 293 13.89 6.67 -24.79
C GLY A 293 12.98 7.79 -25.27
N GLY A 294 12.60 8.69 -24.35
CA GLY A 294 11.52 9.63 -24.63
C GLY A 294 11.22 10.56 -23.46
N TYR A 295 10.34 11.51 -23.75
CA TYR A 295 9.76 12.39 -22.74
C TYR A 295 8.47 11.78 -22.21
N TYR A 296 8.37 11.71 -20.89
CA TYR A 296 7.22 11.16 -20.17
C TYR A 296 6.61 12.23 -19.30
N ASP A 297 5.29 12.42 -19.40
CA ASP A 297 4.55 13.22 -18.43
C ASP A 297 4.37 12.42 -17.15
N CYS A 298 4.89 12.94 -16.07
CA CYS A 298 5.01 12.28 -14.78
C CYS A 298 4.23 13.07 -13.75
N ARG A 299 3.59 12.40 -12.79
CA ARG A 299 2.94 13.03 -11.62
C ARG A 299 2.67 12.00 -10.54
N MET A 300 2.53 12.47 -9.32
CA MET A 300 1.98 11.68 -8.23
C MET A 300 0.44 11.61 -8.39
N ARG A 301 -0.11 10.40 -8.27
CA ARG A 301 -1.54 10.13 -8.30
C ARG A 301 -2.01 9.77 -6.91
N VAL A 302 -3.15 10.32 -6.51
CA VAL A 302 -3.90 9.92 -5.32
C VAL A 302 -5.16 9.24 -5.84
N PHE A 303 -5.27 7.93 -5.67
CA PHE A 303 -6.45 7.15 -6.00
C PHE A 303 -7.29 6.89 -4.76
N GLY A 304 -8.60 6.79 -4.93
CA GLY A 304 -9.52 6.38 -3.87
C GLY A 304 -10.06 7.56 -3.06
N ASN A 305 -10.07 7.41 -1.74
CA ASN A 305 -10.61 8.39 -0.81
C ASN A 305 -9.51 9.24 -0.15
N GLY A 306 -9.22 10.42 -0.69
CA GLY A 306 -8.34 11.40 -0.03
C GLY A 306 -8.89 11.98 1.28
N ASN A 307 -10.17 11.80 1.60
CA ASN A 307 -10.74 12.11 2.92
C ASN A 307 -10.51 10.99 3.95
N ASN A 308 -9.89 9.87 3.57
CA ASN A 308 -9.50 8.82 4.50
C ASN A 308 -8.53 9.35 5.57
N HIS A 309 -8.50 8.74 6.75
CA HIS A 309 -7.62 9.10 7.86
C HIS A 309 -6.81 7.88 8.29
N LEU A 310 -5.54 8.09 8.63
CA LEU A 310 -4.76 7.05 9.28
C LEU A 310 -5.23 6.90 10.73
N PRO A 311 -5.44 5.66 11.22
CA PRO A 311 -5.83 5.45 12.59
C PRO A 311 -4.83 6.03 13.61
N ARG A 312 -5.34 6.44 14.77
CA ARG A 312 -4.53 6.99 15.87
C ARG A 312 -5.00 6.50 17.23
N GLY A 313 -4.05 6.37 18.14
CA GLY A 313 -4.31 6.09 19.54
C GLY A 313 -4.85 7.33 20.25
N ASN A 314 -5.98 7.18 20.94
CA ASN A 314 -6.61 8.25 21.73
C ASN A 314 -6.03 8.37 23.14
#